data_AF-A0A2J6QMP3-F1
#
_entry.id   AF-A0A2J6QMP3-F1
#
_cell.length_a   1.000
_cell.length_b   1.000
_cell.length_c   1.000
_cell.angle_alpha   90.00
_cell.angle_beta   90.00
_cell.angle_gamma   90.00
#
_symmetry.space_group_name_H-M   'P 1'
#
loop_
_entity.id
_entity.type
_entity.pdbx_description
1 polymer ?
#
loop_
_entity_poly.entity_id
_entity_poly.type
_entity_poly.pdbx_seq_one_letter_code
_entity_poly.pdbx_strand_id
1 'polypeptide(L)'
;MRNPIVRKALEPCLRLASLLLLRASTRPFLDALLMNPWIDVPDSEVQDCCPLNQPRSQARSFHTRDSVLVAFDTSQRQSILDNLVKFVRLGIDPHYNSKIDSFAFGYHTTKCSKDSTKPEDRRYAESMIWLTSESVLPLLGPLKVLERLVQEFGVAKTLVHETMHFISAYPAHLQGFPPGSSEPFFMNDEVSEVGKAWECSVFGGRVCGTVTHPHCF
;
A
#
# COMPACT_ATOMS: atom_id res chain seq x y z
N MET A 1 -19.53 -0.32 -1.88
CA MET A 1 -19.91 0.48 -3.07
C MET A 1 -21.36 0.24 -3.42
N ARG A 2 -22.20 1.29 -3.49
CA ARG A 2 -23.68 1.16 -3.66
C ARG A 2 -24.19 1.34 -5.09
N ASN A 3 -23.41 1.95 -5.99
CA ASN A 3 -23.81 2.19 -7.38
C ASN A 3 -23.54 0.94 -8.25
N PRO A 4 -24.58 0.30 -8.83
CA PRO A 4 -24.42 -0.94 -9.60
C PRO A 4 -23.69 -0.76 -10.93
N ILE A 5 -23.80 0.43 -11.55
CA ILE A 5 -23.13 0.73 -12.83
C ILE A 5 -21.62 0.79 -12.60
N VAL A 6 -21.20 1.56 -11.59
CA VAL A 6 -19.78 1.68 -11.21
C VAL A 6 -19.23 0.32 -10.76
N ARG A 7 -20.00 -0.43 -9.96
CA ARG A 7 -19.61 -1.77 -9.51
C ARG A 7 -19.37 -2.71 -10.69
N LYS A 8 -20.26 -2.72 -11.69
CA LYS A 8 -20.12 -3.55 -12.89
C LYS A 8 -18.88 -3.16 -13.70
N ALA A 9 -18.62 -1.87 -13.86
CA ALA A 9 -17.43 -1.38 -14.57
C ALA A 9 -16.11 -1.74 -13.86
N LEU A 10 -16.12 -1.77 -12.53
CA LEU A 10 -14.94 -2.12 -11.73
C LEU A 10 -14.76 -3.63 -11.52
N GLU A 11 -15.74 -4.46 -11.85
CA GLU A 11 -15.66 -5.91 -11.62
C GLU A 11 -14.43 -6.56 -12.27
N PRO A 12 -14.05 -6.27 -13.53
CA PRO A 12 -12.82 -6.79 -14.13
C PRO A 12 -11.57 -6.35 -13.36
N CYS A 13 -11.53 -5.09 -12.94
CA CYS A 13 -10.42 -4.51 -12.18
C CYS A 13 -10.26 -5.20 -10.81
N LEU A 14 -11.38 -5.40 -10.11
CA LEU A 14 -11.42 -6.06 -8.80
C LEU A 14 -10.97 -7.52 -8.91
N ARG A 15 -11.40 -8.23 -9.97
CA ARG A 15 -10.97 -9.61 -10.21
C ARG A 15 -9.47 -9.67 -10.48
N LEU A 16 -8.95 -8.78 -11.32
CA LEU A 16 -7.52 -8.71 -11.63
C LEU A 16 -6.70 -8.35 -10.39
N ALA A 17 -7.10 -7.33 -9.61
CA ALA A 17 -6.47 -6.97 -8.35
C ALA A 17 -6.47 -8.15 -7.36
N SER A 18 -7.58 -8.88 -7.26
CA SER A 18 -7.67 -10.07 -6.42
C SER A 18 -6.68 -11.15 -6.85
N LEU A 19 -6.54 -11.40 -8.16
CA LEU A 19 -5.56 -12.36 -8.69
C LEU A 19 -4.11 -11.93 -8.37
N LEU A 20 -3.81 -10.64 -8.51
CA LEU A 20 -2.50 -10.07 -8.17
C LEU A 20 -2.20 -10.23 -6.67
N LEU A 21 -3.17 -9.95 -5.80
CA LEU A 21 -3.06 -10.11 -4.35
C LEU A 21 -2.91 -11.58 -3.92
N LEU A 22 -3.64 -12.50 -4.56
CA LEU A 22 -3.49 -13.94 -4.33
C LEU A 22 -2.08 -14.44 -4.69
N ARG A 23 -1.43 -13.82 -5.68
CA ARG A 23 -0.02 -14.11 -5.97
C ARG A 23 0.92 -13.43 -4.98
N ALA A 24 0.59 -12.23 -4.51
CA ALA A 24 1.37 -11.52 -3.50
C ALA A 24 1.54 -12.33 -2.22
N SER A 25 0.53 -13.10 -1.79
CA SER A 25 0.60 -13.94 -0.58
C SER A 25 1.61 -15.07 -0.65
N THR A 26 2.05 -15.44 -1.85
CA THR A 26 3.10 -16.45 -2.06
C THR A 26 4.50 -15.84 -2.17
N ARG A 27 4.61 -14.51 -2.17
CA ARG A 27 5.89 -13.80 -2.29
C ARG A 27 6.53 -13.59 -0.92
N PRO A 28 7.87 -13.65 -0.82
CA PRO A 28 8.59 -13.28 0.40
C PRO A 28 8.29 -11.85 0.89
N PHE A 29 7.88 -10.95 -0.03
CA PHE A 29 7.54 -9.56 0.29
C PHE A 29 6.43 -9.44 1.34
N LEU A 30 5.27 -10.07 1.10
CA LEU A 30 4.12 -9.92 2.00
C LEU A 30 4.39 -10.55 3.37
N ASP A 31 5.13 -11.65 3.35
CA ASP A 31 5.59 -12.33 4.54
C ASP A 31 6.51 -11.44 5.38
N ALA A 32 7.53 -10.84 4.75
CA ALA A 32 8.46 -9.90 5.37
C ALA A 32 7.73 -8.70 5.99
N LEU A 33 6.78 -8.12 5.24
CA LEU A 33 6.03 -6.95 5.66
C LEU A 33 5.24 -7.20 6.94
N LEU A 34 4.57 -8.36 7.02
CA LEU A 34 3.65 -8.69 8.12
C LEU A 34 4.34 -9.30 9.34
N MET A 35 5.36 -10.13 9.10
CA MET A 35 5.85 -11.06 10.12
C MET A 35 7.27 -10.77 10.59
N ASN A 36 8.05 -9.97 9.86
CA ASN A 36 9.40 -9.62 10.26
C ASN A 36 9.41 -8.29 11.03
N PRO A 37 10.18 -8.16 12.12
CA PRO A 37 10.40 -6.86 12.75
C PRO A 37 11.00 -5.86 11.76
N TRP A 38 10.53 -4.63 11.81
CA TRP A 38 11.08 -3.54 11.00
C TRP A 38 12.30 -2.95 11.69
N ILE A 39 13.35 -2.71 10.92
CA ILE A 39 14.66 -2.28 11.41
C ILE A 39 14.78 -0.78 11.18
N ASP A 40 15.40 -0.08 12.12
CA ASP A 40 15.80 1.32 11.94
C ASP A 40 16.78 1.46 10.77
N VAL A 41 16.48 2.39 9.86
CA VAL A 41 17.45 2.81 8.85
C VAL A 41 18.36 3.86 9.50
N PRO A 42 19.70 3.69 9.48
CA PRO A 42 20.60 4.69 10.04
C PRO A 42 20.39 6.06 9.40
N ASP A 43 20.43 7.12 10.19
CA ASP A 43 20.29 8.50 9.71
C ASP A 43 21.24 8.84 8.56
N SER A 44 22.43 8.22 8.53
CA SER A 44 23.42 8.39 7.46
C SER A 44 22.99 7.83 6.10
N GLU A 45 22.00 6.93 6.07
CA GLU A 45 21.44 6.32 4.86
C GLU A 45 20.16 7.04 4.39
N VAL A 46 19.58 7.89 5.24
CA VAL A 46 18.41 8.70 4.90
C VAL A 46 18.89 9.97 4.19
N GLN A 47 18.56 10.12 2.89
CA GLN A 47 18.98 11.28 2.09
C GLN A 47 18.52 12.64 2.70
N ASP A 48 19.29 13.69 2.38
CA ASP A 48 19.38 15.03 2.99
C ASP A 48 18.10 15.88 3.16
N CYS A 49 16.87 15.36 3.07
CA CYS A 49 15.67 16.15 3.36
C CYS A 49 14.58 15.45 4.19
N CYS A 50 14.89 14.34 4.87
CA CYS A 50 14.01 13.81 5.90
C CYS A 50 14.32 14.47 7.26
N PRO A 51 13.36 15.15 7.93
CA PRO A 51 13.65 15.83 9.20
C PRO A 51 13.85 14.82 10.33
N LEU A 52 15.08 14.34 10.51
CA LEU A 52 15.50 13.32 11.50
C LEU A 52 15.06 13.60 12.94
N ASN A 53 14.81 14.88 13.26
CA ASN A 53 14.36 15.31 14.59
C ASN A 53 12.87 15.07 14.87
N GLN A 54 12.10 14.57 13.90
CA GLN A 54 10.69 14.25 14.08
C GLN A 54 10.48 12.73 14.19
N PRO A 55 9.75 12.23 15.21
CA PRO A 55 9.42 10.80 15.31
C PRO A 55 8.68 10.25 14.09
N ARG A 56 8.05 11.13 13.30
CA ARG A 56 7.38 10.79 12.03
C ARG A 56 8.34 10.56 10.86
N SER A 57 9.60 10.95 11.00
CA SER A 57 10.63 10.85 9.97
C SER A 57 11.60 9.69 10.22
N GLN A 58 11.31 8.84 11.21
CA GLN A 58 12.10 7.66 11.48
C GLN A 58 11.92 6.64 10.34
N ALA A 59 12.91 6.59 9.46
CA ALA A 59 12.99 5.66 8.36
C ALA A 59 13.16 4.22 8.88
N ARG A 60 12.42 3.28 8.28
CA ARG A 60 12.42 1.87 8.65
C ARG A 60 12.56 1.00 7.42
N SER A 61 13.15 -0.17 7.57
CA SER A 61 13.19 -1.18 6.50
C SER A 61 12.66 -2.53 6.99
N PHE A 62 12.06 -3.29 6.08
CA PHE A 62 11.69 -4.69 6.33
C PHE A 62 12.38 -5.61 5.34
N HIS A 63 12.82 -6.76 5.81
CA HIS A 63 13.68 -7.68 5.07
C HIS A 63 13.02 -9.05 4.94
N THR A 64 13.33 -9.79 3.88
CA THR A 64 12.80 -11.15 3.71
C THR A 64 13.28 -12.07 4.82
N ARG A 65 12.37 -12.90 5.33
CA ARG A 65 12.67 -13.93 6.31
C ARG A 65 13.30 -15.15 5.66
N ASP A 66 13.98 -15.95 6.46
CA ASP A 66 14.48 -17.27 6.05
C ASP A 66 13.29 -18.14 5.58
N SER A 67 13.45 -18.75 4.40
CA SER A 67 12.45 -19.64 3.79
C SER A 67 11.96 -20.76 4.70
N VAL A 68 12.82 -21.26 5.61
CA VAL A 68 12.48 -22.29 6.59
C VAL A 68 11.44 -21.76 7.58
N LEU A 69 11.63 -20.54 8.09
CA LEU A 69 10.67 -19.90 9.01
C LEU A 69 9.32 -19.62 8.32
N VAL A 70 9.36 -19.19 7.06
CA VAL A 70 8.14 -18.92 6.27
C VAL A 70 7.24 -20.16 6.16
N ALA A 71 7.84 -21.34 5.99
CA ALA A 71 7.10 -22.59 5.86
C ALA A 71 6.27 -22.92 7.11
N PHE A 72 6.75 -22.56 8.31
CA PHE A 72 6.06 -22.85 9.57
C PHE A 72 4.92 -21.87 9.89
N ASP A 73 5.01 -20.62 9.44
CA ASP A 73 4.08 -19.54 9.84
C ASP A 73 2.94 -19.27 8.83
N THR A 74 2.76 -20.15 7.84
CA THR A 74 1.77 -19.90 6.76
C THR A 74 0.34 -19.75 7.30
N SER A 75 -0.04 -20.51 8.33
CA SER A 75 -1.36 -20.43 8.97
C SER A 75 -1.58 -19.11 9.72
N GLN A 76 -0.56 -18.63 10.44
CA GLN A 76 -0.61 -17.37 11.16
C GLN A 76 -0.75 -16.19 10.19
N ARG A 77 0.04 -16.19 9.11
CA ARG A 77 -0.06 -15.17 8.05
C ARG A 77 -1.47 -15.12 7.44
N GLN A 78 -2.04 -16.29 7.12
CA GLN A 78 -3.40 -16.34 6.58
C GLN A 78 -4.42 -15.80 7.59
N SER A 79 -4.29 -16.16 8.87
CA SER A 79 -5.18 -15.63 9.92
C SER A 79 -5.10 -14.12 10.07
N ILE A 80 -3.93 -13.51 9.90
CA ILE A 80 -3.78 -12.05 9.91
C ILE A 80 -4.54 -11.45 8.73
N LEU A 81 -4.33 -11.97 7.52
CA LEU A 81 -4.99 -11.47 6.31
C LEU A 81 -6.52 -11.62 6.39
N ASP A 82 -7.03 -12.75 6.87
CA ASP A 82 -8.47 -13.00 7.04
C ASP A 82 -9.11 -12.02 8.04
N ASN A 83 -8.34 -11.58 9.04
CA ASN A 83 -8.78 -10.54 9.96
C ASN A 83 -8.74 -9.15 9.32
N LEU A 84 -7.71 -8.85 8.53
CA LEU A 84 -7.55 -7.56 7.87
C LEU A 84 -8.69 -7.25 6.89
N VAL A 85 -9.14 -8.24 6.11
CA VAL A 85 -10.21 -8.06 5.11
C VAL A 85 -11.48 -7.41 5.68
N LYS A 86 -11.76 -7.59 6.98
CA LYS A 86 -12.94 -7.02 7.66
C LYS A 86 -12.87 -5.49 7.78
N PHE A 87 -11.68 -4.90 7.73
CA PHE A 87 -11.43 -3.48 7.97
C PHE A 87 -11.28 -2.64 6.70
N VAL A 88 -11.05 -3.27 5.53
CA VAL A 88 -10.87 -2.55 4.27
C VAL A 88 -12.20 -2.19 3.63
N ARG A 89 -12.29 -0.97 3.12
CA ARG A 89 -13.41 -0.45 2.33
C ARG A 89 -12.87 0.20 1.07
N LEU A 90 -13.71 0.20 0.03
CA LEU A 90 -13.40 0.84 -1.25
C LEU A 90 -14.40 1.98 -1.51
N GLY A 91 -13.85 3.17 -1.75
CA GLY A 91 -14.57 4.39 -2.09
C GLY A 91 -14.13 4.96 -3.43
N ILE A 92 -14.97 5.79 -4.03
CA ILE A 92 -14.62 6.64 -5.17
C ILE A 92 -14.62 8.08 -4.67
N ASP A 93 -13.51 8.76 -4.86
CA ASP A 93 -13.39 10.18 -4.56
C ASP A 93 -13.85 11.00 -5.79
N PRO A 94 -14.95 11.79 -5.67
CA PRO A 94 -15.42 12.64 -6.75
C PRO A 94 -14.58 13.90 -6.94
N HIS A 95 -13.64 14.20 -6.04
CA HIS A 95 -12.84 15.40 -6.11
C HIS A 95 -11.61 15.18 -6.99
N TYR A 96 -11.58 15.92 -8.11
CA TYR A 96 -10.36 16.14 -8.89
C TYR A 96 -9.35 16.81 -7.96
N ASN A 97 -8.25 16.12 -7.64
CA ASN A 97 -7.17 16.67 -6.82
C ASN A 97 -6.47 17.79 -7.58
N SER A 98 -7.04 18.99 -7.57
CA SER A 98 -6.34 20.22 -7.94
C SER A 98 -5.47 20.76 -6.79
N LYS A 99 -5.52 20.12 -5.61
CA LYS A 99 -4.80 20.52 -4.39
C LYS A 99 -3.72 19.54 -3.95
N ILE A 100 -3.66 18.36 -4.54
CA ILE A 100 -2.57 17.43 -4.34
C ILE A 100 -1.80 17.45 -5.65
N ASP A 101 -0.61 18.05 -5.66
CA ASP A 101 0.33 18.06 -6.80
C ASP A 101 0.81 16.65 -7.19
N SER A 102 0.13 15.59 -6.74
CA SER A 102 0.44 14.21 -7.08
C SER A 102 -0.51 13.71 -8.15
N PHE A 103 0.06 13.14 -9.20
CA PHE A 103 -0.64 12.38 -10.25
C PHE A 103 -1.18 11.04 -9.73
N ALA A 104 -1.58 10.96 -8.46
CA ALA A 104 -2.03 9.73 -7.84
C ALA A 104 -3.49 9.44 -8.23
N PHE A 105 -3.71 8.29 -8.86
CA PHE A 105 -5.05 7.80 -9.26
C PHE A 105 -5.79 7.07 -8.12
N GLY A 106 -5.17 6.99 -6.95
CA GLY A 106 -5.76 6.46 -5.73
C GLY A 106 -4.95 6.89 -4.51
N TYR A 107 -5.53 6.67 -3.33
CA TYR A 107 -4.86 6.87 -2.05
C TYR A 107 -5.52 6.05 -0.94
N HIS A 108 -4.74 5.72 0.08
CA HIS A 108 -5.20 5.02 1.28
C HIS A 108 -5.37 5.97 2.45
N THR A 109 -6.42 5.75 3.25
CA THR A 109 -6.62 6.42 4.53
C THR A 109 -6.95 5.41 5.60
N THR A 110 -6.36 5.58 6.79
CA THR A 110 -6.67 4.77 7.96
C THR A 110 -7.28 5.64 9.05
N LYS A 111 -8.34 5.14 9.68
CA LYS A 111 -8.82 5.65 10.97
C LYS A 111 -8.38 4.70 12.06
N CYS A 112 -7.55 5.20 12.98
CA CYS A 112 -7.33 4.57 14.26
C CYS A 112 -8.36 5.16 15.25
N SER A 113 -9.02 4.33 16.05
CA SER A 113 -9.92 4.84 17.09
C SER A 113 -9.12 5.76 18.03
N LYS A 114 -9.64 6.98 18.25
CA LYS A 114 -9.05 7.97 19.16
C LYS A 114 -9.46 7.73 20.62
N ASP A 115 -10.30 6.73 20.89
CA ASP A 115 -10.85 6.51 22.23
C ASP A 115 -9.80 6.06 23.26
N SER A 116 -8.56 5.83 22.85
CA SER A 116 -7.45 5.59 23.76
C SER A 116 -6.49 6.77 23.85
N THR A 117 -6.21 7.16 25.10
CA THR A 117 -5.17 8.14 25.46
C THR A 117 -3.76 7.59 25.29
N LYS A 118 -3.61 6.26 25.21
CA LYS A 118 -2.35 5.56 25.01
C LYS A 118 -2.22 5.03 23.58
N PRO A 119 -1.09 5.26 22.88
CA PRO A 119 -0.84 4.75 21.52
C PRO A 119 -1.04 3.24 21.37
N GLU A 120 -0.63 2.47 22.37
CA GLU A 120 -0.74 1.00 22.43
C GLU A 120 -2.19 0.48 22.53
N ASP A 121 -3.11 1.32 23.01
CA ASP A 121 -4.52 0.99 23.18
C ASP A 121 -5.37 1.35 21.95
N ARG A 122 -4.76 2.00 20.94
CA ARG A 122 -5.48 2.34 19.71
C ARG A 122 -5.85 1.04 19.02
N ARG A 123 -7.06 0.97 18.46
CA ARG A 123 -7.45 -0.18 17.64
C ARG A 123 -7.42 0.22 16.18
N TYR A 124 -6.83 -0.66 15.37
CA TYR A 124 -7.03 -0.64 13.92
C TYR A 124 -8.52 -0.80 13.63
N ALA A 125 -9.19 0.27 13.18
CA ALA A 125 -10.64 0.36 13.21
C ALA A 125 -11.26 0.34 11.80
N GLU A 126 -10.76 1.17 10.89
CA GLU A 126 -11.27 1.26 9.53
C GLU A 126 -10.18 1.76 8.59
N SER A 127 -10.10 1.15 7.41
CA SER A 127 -9.26 1.61 6.32
C SER A 127 -10.07 1.77 5.05
N MET A 128 -9.82 2.86 4.34
CA MET A 128 -10.48 3.16 3.08
C MET A 128 -9.42 3.33 2.00
N ILE A 129 -9.59 2.55 0.93
CA ILE A 129 -8.92 2.75 -0.34
C ILE A 129 -9.82 3.63 -1.19
N TRP A 130 -9.29 4.75 -1.65
CA TRP A 130 -9.96 5.68 -2.54
C TRP A 130 -9.40 5.53 -3.94
N LEU A 131 -10.29 5.33 -4.92
CA LEU A 131 -9.96 5.54 -6.32
C LEU A 131 -10.45 6.91 -6.72
N THR A 132 -9.65 7.67 -7.46
CA THR A 132 -10.11 8.95 -7.98
C THR A 132 -11.11 8.73 -9.11
N SER A 133 -12.08 9.63 -9.25
CA SER A 133 -13.09 9.51 -10.30
C SER A 133 -12.50 9.43 -11.71
N GLU A 134 -11.37 10.10 -11.95
CA GLU A 134 -10.66 10.12 -13.24
C GLU A 134 -10.14 8.74 -13.64
N SER A 135 -9.80 7.89 -12.66
CA SER A 135 -9.39 6.51 -12.93
C SER A 135 -10.57 5.61 -13.31
N VAL A 136 -11.79 5.97 -12.90
CA VAL A 136 -12.99 5.11 -13.06
C VAL A 136 -13.88 5.58 -14.20
N LEU A 137 -14.01 6.89 -14.42
CA LEU A 137 -14.88 7.47 -15.44
C LEU A 137 -14.62 6.90 -16.85
N PRO A 138 -13.37 6.69 -17.31
CA PRO A 138 -13.13 6.11 -18.63
C PRO A 138 -13.76 4.71 -18.79
N LEU A 139 -13.80 3.90 -17.73
CA LEU A 139 -14.40 2.55 -17.77
C LEU A 139 -15.91 2.56 -18.01
N LEU A 140 -16.58 3.67 -17.66
CA LEU A 140 -18.01 3.88 -17.89
C LEU A 140 -18.32 4.28 -19.34
N GLY A 141 -17.30 4.75 -20.07
CA GLY A 141 -17.42 5.20 -21.45
C GLY A 141 -17.17 4.10 -22.50
N PRO A 142 -17.38 4.44 -23.78
CA PRO A 142 -17.06 3.57 -24.90
C PRO A 142 -15.54 3.56 -25.16
N LEU A 143 -14.86 2.56 -24.62
CA LEU A 143 -13.44 2.28 -24.89
C LEU A 143 -13.30 1.14 -25.91
N LYS A 144 -12.30 1.22 -26.79
CA LYS A 144 -11.86 0.06 -27.58
C LYS A 144 -11.32 -1.01 -26.64
N VAL A 145 -11.23 -2.25 -27.13
CA VAL A 145 -10.79 -3.41 -26.33
C VAL A 145 -9.43 -3.15 -25.66
N LEU A 146 -8.44 -2.64 -26.41
CA LEU A 146 -7.10 -2.38 -25.86
C LEU A 146 -7.10 -1.22 -24.84
N GLU A 147 -7.81 -0.13 -25.13
CA GLU A 147 -7.95 1.01 -24.21
C GLU A 147 -8.59 0.58 -22.88
N ARG A 148 -9.62 -0.27 -22.98
CA ARG A 148 -10.28 -0.86 -21.81
C ARG A 148 -9.32 -1.72 -20.99
N LEU A 149 -8.56 -2.61 -21.64
CA LEU A 149 -7.60 -3.46 -20.93
C LEU A 149 -6.51 -2.65 -20.21
N VAL A 150 -5.98 -1.60 -20.85
CA VAL A 150 -4.99 -0.71 -20.22
C VAL A 150 -5.60 0.02 -19.01
N GLN A 151 -6.83 0.53 -19.15
CA GLN A 151 -7.52 1.21 -18.06
C GLN A 151 -7.82 0.25 -16.89
N GLU A 152 -8.32 -0.95 -17.19
CA GLU A 152 -8.63 -1.98 -16.19
C GLU A 152 -7.37 -2.43 -15.45
N PHE A 153 -6.25 -2.60 -16.17
CA PHE A 153 -4.96 -2.90 -15.57
C PHE A 153 -4.47 -1.76 -14.67
N GLY A 154 -4.59 -0.50 -15.13
CA GLY A 154 -4.22 0.68 -14.35
C GLY A 154 -4.96 0.75 -13.02
N VAL A 155 -6.30 0.63 -13.06
CA VAL A 155 -7.13 0.62 -11.85
C VAL A 155 -6.83 -0.57 -10.95
N ALA A 156 -6.66 -1.77 -11.52
CA ALA A 156 -6.30 -2.95 -10.74
C ALA A 156 -4.95 -2.77 -10.04
N LYS A 157 -3.95 -2.22 -10.74
CA LYS A 157 -2.63 -1.93 -10.17
C LYS A 157 -2.73 -0.94 -9.01
N THR A 158 -3.45 0.17 -9.19
CA THR A 158 -3.70 1.15 -8.12
C THR A 158 -4.38 0.50 -6.92
N LEU A 159 -5.41 -0.31 -7.13
CA LEU A 159 -6.07 -1.03 -6.02
C LEU A 159 -5.08 -1.88 -5.21
N VAL A 160 -4.19 -2.61 -5.87
CA VAL A 160 -3.21 -3.45 -5.17
C VAL A 160 -2.17 -2.62 -4.46
N HIS A 161 -1.68 -1.56 -5.11
CA HIS A 161 -0.77 -0.59 -4.54
C HIS A 161 -1.32 -0.01 -3.21
N GLU A 162 -2.53 0.56 -3.24
CA GLU A 162 -3.19 1.08 -2.03
C GLU A 162 -3.53 -0.02 -1.00
N THR A 163 -3.71 -1.26 -1.46
CA THR A 163 -3.88 -2.39 -0.54
C THR A 163 -2.60 -2.71 0.22
N MET A 164 -1.41 -2.44 -0.34
CA MET A 164 -0.16 -2.63 0.40
C MET A 164 -0.01 -1.60 1.52
N HIS A 165 -0.42 -0.35 1.31
CA HIS A 165 -0.50 0.68 2.35
C HIS A 165 -1.44 0.27 3.48
N PHE A 166 -2.61 -0.26 3.10
CA PHE A 166 -3.56 -0.83 4.04
C PHE A 166 -2.95 -1.95 4.89
N ILE A 167 -2.26 -2.89 4.24
CA ILE A 167 -1.62 -4.03 4.90
C ILE A 167 -0.48 -3.58 5.80
N SER A 168 0.38 -2.63 5.36
CA SER A 168 1.53 -2.14 6.12
C SER A 168 1.14 -1.36 7.37
N ALA A 169 -0.02 -0.69 7.35
CA ALA A 169 -0.54 0.04 8.51
C ALA A 169 -0.81 -0.87 9.72
N TYR A 170 -1.07 -2.17 9.50
CA TYR A 170 -1.31 -3.14 10.58
C TYR A 170 -0.06 -3.50 11.39
N PRO A 171 1.02 -4.06 10.81
CA PRO A 171 2.25 -4.33 11.52
C PRO A 171 2.88 -3.03 12.05
N ALA A 172 2.69 -1.90 11.37
CA ALA A 172 3.16 -0.62 11.88
C ALA A 172 2.51 -0.26 13.22
N HIS A 173 1.20 -0.47 13.31
CA HIS A 173 0.45 -0.29 14.54
C HIS A 173 0.89 -1.26 15.65
N LEU A 174 1.06 -2.55 15.33
CA LEU A 174 1.50 -3.57 16.31
C LEU A 174 2.91 -3.33 16.85
N GLN A 175 3.80 -2.79 16.02
CA GLN A 175 5.18 -2.47 16.38
C GLN A 175 5.31 -1.09 17.06
N GLY A 176 4.18 -0.40 17.30
CA GLY A 176 4.15 0.86 18.07
C GLY A 176 4.58 2.09 17.28
N PHE A 177 4.53 2.07 15.95
CA PHE A 177 4.95 3.22 15.16
C PHE A 177 3.93 4.38 15.24
N PRO A 178 4.39 5.63 15.34
CA PRO A 178 3.52 6.79 15.38
C PRO A 178 2.67 6.90 14.10
N PRO A 179 1.38 7.28 14.19
CA PRO A 179 0.61 7.58 12.98
C PRO A 179 1.25 8.71 12.17
N GLY A 180 1.33 8.50 10.86
CA GLY A 180 1.98 9.42 9.94
C GLY A 180 3.50 9.32 9.95
N SER A 181 4.08 8.20 10.44
CA SER A 181 5.46 7.85 10.13
C SER A 181 5.64 7.65 8.63
N SER A 182 6.86 7.87 8.13
CA SER A 182 7.24 7.44 6.78
C SER A 182 6.92 5.96 6.58
N GLU A 183 6.49 5.60 5.39
CA GLU A 183 6.37 4.20 4.99
C GLU A 183 7.72 3.50 5.04
N PRO A 184 7.78 2.18 5.26
CA PRO A 184 9.05 1.49 5.34
C PRO A 184 9.63 1.17 3.96
N PHE A 185 10.96 1.16 3.87
CA PHE A 185 11.72 0.61 2.76
C PHE A 185 11.59 -0.91 2.70
N PHE A 186 11.55 -1.46 1.49
CA PHE A 186 11.73 -2.90 1.30
C PHE A 186 13.22 -3.20 1.05
N MET A 187 13.85 -3.94 1.96
CA MET A 187 15.29 -4.19 1.93
C MET A 187 16.09 -2.88 1.76
N ASN A 188 16.81 -2.76 0.64
CA ASN A 188 17.68 -1.63 0.27
C ASN A 188 17.10 -0.89 -0.94
N ASP A 189 15.78 -0.91 -1.13
CA ASP A 189 15.14 -0.11 -2.17
C ASP A 189 15.36 1.39 -1.90
N GLU A 190 15.46 2.18 -2.96
CA GLU A 190 15.80 3.62 -2.88
C GLU A 190 14.60 4.49 -2.45
N VAL A 191 13.39 3.94 -2.53
CA VAL A 191 12.15 4.67 -2.31
C VAL A 191 11.37 4.06 -1.15
N SER A 192 11.03 4.89 -0.18
CA SER A 192 10.23 4.55 1.00
C SER A 192 8.75 4.55 0.66
N GLU A 193 8.32 3.61 -0.16
CA GLU A 193 6.93 3.51 -0.62
C GLU A 193 6.55 2.03 -0.82
N VAL A 194 5.66 1.50 0.02
CA VAL A 194 5.41 0.05 0.11
C VAL A 194 4.59 -0.48 -1.08
N GLY A 195 3.68 0.32 -1.61
CA GLY A 195 2.90 -0.03 -2.81
C GLY A 195 3.80 -0.17 -4.05
N LYS A 196 4.82 0.66 -4.15
CA LYS A 196 5.81 0.74 -5.20
C LYS A 196 6.82 -0.37 -5.07
N ALA A 197 7.30 -0.64 -3.86
CA ALA A 197 8.15 -1.79 -3.59
C ALA A 197 7.46 -3.09 -4.01
N TRP A 198 6.16 -3.23 -3.71
CA TRP A 198 5.36 -4.34 -4.20
C TRP A 198 5.27 -4.38 -5.73
N GLU A 199 4.95 -3.26 -6.39
CA GLU A 199 4.92 -3.18 -7.87
C GLU A 199 6.24 -3.66 -8.48
N CYS A 200 7.37 -3.17 -7.96
CA CYS A 200 8.72 -3.54 -8.39
C CYS A 200 8.96 -5.03 -8.22
N SER A 201 8.53 -5.62 -7.09
CA SER A 201 8.69 -7.04 -6.78
C SER A 201 7.87 -7.96 -7.68
N VAL A 202 6.71 -7.50 -8.16
CA VAL A 202 5.77 -8.31 -8.93
C VAL A 202 5.95 -8.16 -10.43
N PHE A 203 6.06 -6.92 -10.92
CA PHE A 203 6.09 -6.64 -12.35
C PHE A 203 7.50 -6.66 -12.95
N GLY A 204 8.55 -6.71 -12.11
CA GLY A 204 9.92 -6.71 -12.58
C GLY A 204 10.26 -5.34 -13.16
N GLY A 205 10.72 -4.45 -12.30
CA GLY A 205 11.08 -3.11 -12.72
C GLY A 205 11.62 -2.32 -11.55
N ARG A 206 12.90 -2.51 -11.23
CA ARG A 206 13.62 -1.42 -10.58
C ARG A 206 13.80 -0.37 -11.65
N VAL A 207 12.98 0.67 -11.61
CA VAL A 207 13.49 1.96 -12.09
C VAL A 207 14.51 2.33 -11.03
N CYS A 208 15.74 1.82 -11.17
CA CYS A 208 16.89 2.55 -10.66
C CYS A 208 16.83 3.85 -11.46
N GLY A 209 16.11 4.83 -10.92
CA GLY A 209 16.44 6.17 -11.30
C GLY A 209 17.90 6.29 -10.89
N THR A 210 18.78 6.55 -11.85
CA THR A 210 19.91 7.43 -11.55
C THR A 210 19.28 8.75 -11.10
N VAL A 211 18.77 8.80 -9.88
CA VAL A 211 18.14 10.00 -9.34
C VAL A 211 19.31 10.85 -8.87
N THR A 212 19.79 11.69 -9.79
CA THR A 212 20.31 13.00 -9.41
C THR A 212 19.17 13.74 -8.72
N HIS A 213 19.09 13.59 -7.39
CA HIS A 213 18.22 14.27 -6.42
C HIS A 213 16.69 14.10 -6.57
N PRO A 214 16.01 13.36 -5.68
CA PRO A 214 14.57 13.41 -5.55
C PRO A 214 14.16 14.53 -4.58
N HIS A 215 13.11 15.24 -4.94
CA HIS A 215 12.33 16.04 -4.01
C HIS A 215 11.71 15.13 -2.94
N CYS A 216 11.87 15.50 -1.66
CA CYS A 216 11.15 14.86 -0.57
C CYS A 216 9.67 15.25 -0.59
N PHE A 217 8.81 14.27 -0.31
CA PHE A 217 7.37 14.44 -0.07
C PHE A 217 7.11 15.08 1.30
#